data_AF-A0A1Y1USE0-F1
#
_entry.id   AF-A0A1Y1USE0-F1
#
_cell.length_a   1.000
_cell.length_b   1.000
_cell.length_c   1.000
_cell.angle_alpha   90.00
_cell.angle_beta   90.00
_cell.angle_gamma   90.00
#
_symmetry.space_group_name_H-M   'P 1'
#
loop_
_entity.id
_entity.type
_entity.pdbx_description
1 polymer ?
#
loop_
_entity_poly.entity_id
_entity_poly.type
_entity_poly.pdbx_seq_one_letter_code
_entity_poly.pdbx_strand_id
1 'polypeptide(L)'
;MAIPATRIACGSTRSIPLWARTFHSSCSSSAAKGKSDTPSAAIQKERAKVEKETKLPLMQNWKVYDYSEPPFLETVKMLEVQETWNLVEKLRENDALLRAQATPFTPPTNSVRLTRFIVPGAPNHPSSLRQQIVVPVSSLPLNTSEARHRIKLLAGSRWNPGRTDVDPCSIHANEGFNAGPQNIGKEGWLIISCDKFPEPRMNRKFVSDTLERLVEAANDPNSPLSTDIPIDTRHLKSARRSKKYGESKMRAIKTLESLKMQNVGGVRGFPVEWLSDEALSKPKYKKAMEQ
;
A
#
# COMPACT_ATOMS: atom_id res chain seq x y z
N MET A 1 2.73 46.72 -0.60
CA MET A 1 3.54 45.68 -1.27
C MET A 1 2.72 44.41 -1.32
N ALA A 2 2.11 44.14 -2.48
CA ALA A 2 1.26 42.98 -2.72
C ALA A 2 2.05 41.94 -3.51
N ILE A 3 2.06 40.69 -3.04
CA ILE A 3 2.67 39.55 -3.73
C ILE A 3 1.52 38.71 -4.32
N PRO A 4 1.55 38.36 -5.62
CA PRO A 4 0.41 37.76 -6.30
C PRO A 4 0.29 36.25 -6.04
N ALA A 5 -0.96 35.80 -5.93
CA ALA A 5 -1.35 34.39 -5.90
C ALA A 5 -1.28 33.78 -7.31
N THR A 6 -0.55 32.68 -7.48
CA THR A 6 -0.59 31.86 -8.69
C THR A 6 -1.42 30.60 -8.43
N ARG A 7 -2.55 30.52 -9.15
CA ARG A 7 -3.36 29.30 -9.32
C ARG A 7 -2.58 28.30 -10.17
N ILE A 8 -2.39 27.08 -9.66
CA ILE A 8 -1.96 25.95 -10.50
C ILE A 8 -3.21 25.13 -10.84
N ALA A 9 -3.56 25.15 -12.11
CA ALA A 9 -4.65 24.38 -12.69
C ALA A 9 -4.24 22.91 -12.86
N CYS A 10 -5.19 22.03 -12.54
CA CYS A 10 -5.12 20.59 -12.75
C CYS A 10 -5.20 20.28 -14.26
N GLY A 11 -4.18 19.62 -14.80
CA GLY A 11 -4.06 19.25 -16.21
C GLY A 11 -4.05 17.73 -16.40
N SER A 12 -5.21 17.24 -16.85
CA SER A 12 -5.51 15.95 -17.49
C SER A 12 -4.33 15.08 -17.94
N THR A 13 -4.35 13.83 -17.50
CA THR A 13 -3.63 12.70 -18.12
C THR A 13 -3.96 12.60 -19.60
N ARG A 14 -2.94 12.52 -20.45
CA ARG A 14 -3.06 12.03 -21.83
C ARG A 14 -2.20 10.79 -21.99
N SER A 15 -2.89 9.70 -22.29
CA SER A 15 -2.38 8.43 -22.76
C SER A 15 -1.52 8.60 -24.01
N ILE A 16 -0.38 7.95 -24.03
CA ILE A 16 0.51 7.84 -25.19
C ILE A 16 0.04 6.61 -26.01
N PRO A 17 -0.37 6.75 -27.27
CA PRO A 17 -0.57 5.58 -28.11
C PRO A 17 0.75 5.14 -28.76
N LEU A 18 1.09 3.88 -28.48
CA LEU A 18 1.99 3.03 -29.24
C LEU A 18 1.50 2.92 -30.70
N TRP A 19 2.33 3.35 -31.64
CA TRP A 19 2.27 2.85 -33.02
C TRP A 19 3.68 2.88 -33.60
N ALA A 20 4.31 1.71 -33.60
CA ALA A 20 5.43 1.42 -34.47
C ALA A 20 4.93 1.44 -35.91
N ARG A 21 5.58 2.20 -36.80
CA ARG A 21 5.48 1.98 -38.24
C ARG A 21 6.83 1.52 -38.77
N THR A 22 6.93 0.21 -38.91
CA THR A 22 7.72 -0.45 -39.95
C THR A 22 7.20 -0.02 -41.32
N PHE A 23 8.05 0.59 -42.14
CA PHE A 23 7.80 0.71 -43.57
C PHE A 23 8.73 -0.24 -44.31
N HIS A 24 8.14 -1.31 -44.82
CA HIS A 24 8.75 -2.16 -45.83
C HIS A 24 8.63 -1.50 -47.19
N SER A 25 9.72 -1.62 -47.95
CA SER A 25 9.84 -1.32 -49.38
C SER A 25 8.73 -1.97 -50.21
N SER A 26 8.22 -1.24 -51.21
CA SER A 26 7.71 -1.87 -52.43
C SER A 26 8.01 -0.94 -53.61
N CYS A 27 8.84 -1.45 -54.51
CA CYS A 27 9.10 -0.90 -55.82
C CYS A 27 7.86 -1.06 -56.72
N SER A 28 7.54 -0.04 -57.52
CA SER A 28 6.80 -0.23 -58.76
C SER A 28 7.45 0.63 -59.85
N SER A 29 7.96 -0.07 -60.85
CA SER A 29 8.56 0.47 -62.07
C SER A 29 7.45 0.80 -63.06
N SER A 30 7.46 2.01 -63.62
CA SER A 30 6.78 2.32 -64.88
C SER A 30 7.55 3.42 -65.60
N ALA A 31 7.97 3.10 -66.81
CA ALA A 31 8.88 3.85 -67.64
C ALA A 31 8.27 5.17 -68.13
N ALA A 32 9.05 6.24 -68.06
CA ALA A 32 8.90 7.40 -68.92
C ALA A 32 10.26 7.70 -69.56
N LYS A 33 10.33 7.53 -70.88
CA LYS A 33 11.44 7.98 -71.72
C LYS A 33 11.52 9.50 -71.63
N GLY A 34 12.49 10.00 -70.89
CA GLY A 34 12.88 11.42 -70.85
C GLY A 34 14.36 11.53 -71.20
N LYS A 35 14.67 12.47 -72.08
CA LYS A 35 15.97 12.70 -72.72
C LYS A 35 17.10 12.78 -71.69
N SER A 36 18.26 12.21 -72.02
CA SER A 36 19.48 12.29 -71.22
C SER A 36 20.03 13.72 -71.27
N ASP A 37 19.51 14.59 -70.41
CA ASP A 37 20.12 15.88 -70.14
C ASP A 37 21.38 15.62 -69.30
N THR A 38 22.54 15.60 -69.97
CA THR A 38 23.82 15.73 -69.29
C THR A 38 23.78 17.00 -68.44
N PRO A 39 23.94 16.93 -67.12
CA PRO A 39 23.85 18.11 -66.28
C PRO A 39 24.90 19.12 -66.73
N SER A 40 24.47 20.39 -66.90
CA SER A 40 25.34 21.52 -67.22
C SER A 40 26.58 21.50 -66.33
N ALA A 41 27.73 21.89 -66.90
CA ALA A 41 29.02 21.90 -66.21
C ALA A 41 29.00 22.68 -64.87
N ALA A 42 28.06 23.60 -64.69
CA ALA A 42 27.83 24.30 -63.41
C ALA A 42 27.25 23.38 -62.32
N ILE A 43 26.28 22.54 -62.66
CA ILE A 43 25.63 21.59 -61.73
C ILE A 43 26.60 20.46 -61.36
N GLN A 44 27.45 20.02 -62.30
CA GLN A 44 28.51 19.06 -62.00
C GLN A 44 29.59 19.64 -61.09
N LYS A 45 29.94 20.93 -61.26
CA LYS A 45 30.88 21.62 -60.38
C LYS A 45 30.31 21.83 -58.99
N GLU A 46 29.04 22.19 -58.85
CA GLU A 46 28.36 22.27 -57.55
C GLU A 46 28.23 20.90 -56.89
N ARG A 47 27.85 19.85 -57.62
CA ARG A 47 27.83 18.48 -57.08
C ARG A 47 29.21 18.01 -56.65
N ALA A 48 30.27 18.28 -57.41
CA ALA A 48 31.64 17.96 -57.02
C ALA A 48 32.15 18.80 -55.84
N LYS A 49 31.61 20.02 -55.64
CA LYS A 49 31.91 20.86 -54.47
C LYS A 49 31.18 20.33 -53.23
N VAL A 50 29.88 20.02 -53.37
CA VAL A 50 29.07 19.38 -52.33
C VAL A 50 29.64 18.02 -52.00
N GLU A 51 30.11 17.19 -52.94
CA GLU A 51 30.72 15.88 -52.66
C GLU A 51 32.11 16.00 -52.00
N LYS A 52 32.83 17.11 -52.23
CA LYS A 52 34.06 17.44 -51.50
C LYS A 52 33.78 17.99 -50.10
N GLU A 53 32.67 18.68 -49.90
CA GLU A 53 32.23 19.23 -48.60
C GLU A 53 31.40 18.21 -47.77
N THR A 54 30.72 17.27 -48.42
CA THR A 54 29.91 16.17 -47.84
C THR A 54 30.67 14.84 -47.81
N LYS A 55 31.94 14.82 -48.23
CA LYS A 55 32.92 13.90 -47.64
C LYS A 55 33.05 14.28 -46.18
N LEU A 56 32.04 13.87 -45.41
CA LEU A 56 32.11 13.80 -43.97
C LEU A 56 33.48 13.19 -43.66
N PRO A 57 34.27 13.78 -42.75
CA PRO A 57 35.57 13.27 -42.33
C PRO A 57 35.40 11.99 -41.51
N LEU A 58 34.53 11.10 -41.96
CA LEU A 58 34.00 9.98 -41.24
C LEU A 58 34.82 8.71 -41.47
N MET A 59 35.74 8.67 -42.43
CA MET A 59 36.51 7.47 -42.78
C MET A 59 38.03 7.61 -42.69
N GLN A 60 38.57 8.81 -42.44
CA GLN A 60 40.03 9.04 -42.41
C GLN A 60 40.67 8.76 -41.04
N ASN A 61 39.86 8.59 -39.99
CA ASN A 61 40.32 8.35 -38.62
C ASN A 61 39.90 6.97 -38.08
N TRP A 62 39.50 6.04 -38.96
CA TRP A 62 39.17 4.67 -38.54
C TRP A 62 40.47 3.94 -38.23
N LYS A 63 40.77 3.84 -36.94
CA LYS A 63 41.78 2.89 -36.47
C LYS A 63 41.25 1.47 -36.72
N VAL A 64 42.15 0.57 -37.13
CA VAL A 64 41.84 -0.86 -37.17
C VAL A 64 41.48 -1.28 -35.74
N TYR A 65 40.36 -1.99 -35.58
CA TYR A 65 39.95 -2.50 -34.28
C TYR A 65 40.99 -3.51 -33.77
N ASP A 66 41.63 -3.18 -32.66
CA ASP A 66 42.71 -3.94 -32.03
C ASP A 66 42.19 -5.00 -31.04
N TYR A 67 40.87 -5.15 -30.93
CA TYR A 67 40.19 -6.06 -30.01
C TYR A 67 40.57 -5.83 -28.52
N SER A 68 41.10 -4.65 -28.17
CA SER A 68 41.48 -4.36 -26.78
C SER A 68 40.32 -3.81 -25.95
N GLU A 69 39.34 -3.16 -26.59
CA GLU A 69 38.19 -2.56 -25.92
C GLU A 69 36.90 -3.34 -26.28
N PRO A 70 36.14 -3.79 -25.27
CA PRO A 70 34.88 -4.46 -25.53
C PRO A 70 33.81 -3.49 -26.06
N PRO A 71 32.84 -3.97 -26.86
CA PRO A 71 31.71 -3.16 -27.31
C PRO A 71 30.85 -2.67 -26.14
N PHE A 72 30.03 -1.64 -26.40
CA PHE A 72 29.19 -0.98 -25.38
C PHE A 72 28.30 -1.95 -24.56
N LEU A 73 27.72 -2.97 -25.20
CA LEU A 73 26.89 -3.94 -24.46
C LEU A 73 27.70 -4.82 -23.50
N GLU A 74 28.97 -5.07 -23.80
CA GLU A 74 29.86 -5.83 -22.95
C GLU A 74 30.42 -4.95 -21.82
N THR A 75 30.72 -3.67 -22.07
CA THR A 75 31.09 -2.75 -21.01
C THR A 75 29.98 -2.60 -19.98
N VAL A 76 28.71 -2.48 -20.42
CA VAL A 76 27.55 -2.45 -19.50
C VAL A 76 27.48 -3.72 -18.66
N LYS A 77 27.64 -4.91 -19.27
CA LYS A 77 27.69 -6.19 -18.52
C LYS A 77 28.86 -6.26 -17.53
N MET A 78 30.04 -5.77 -17.92
CA MET A 78 31.19 -5.74 -17.02
C MET A 78 30.94 -4.80 -15.82
N LEU A 79 30.28 -3.66 -16.05
CA LEU A 79 29.89 -2.75 -14.96
C LEU A 79 28.89 -3.41 -14.01
N GLU A 80 27.88 -4.12 -14.52
CA GLU A 80 26.96 -4.91 -13.69
C GLU A 80 27.72 -5.94 -12.85
N VAL A 81 28.65 -6.68 -13.47
CA VAL A 81 29.50 -7.65 -12.76
C VAL A 81 30.30 -6.94 -11.66
N GLN A 82 30.94 -5.80 -11.94
CA GLN A 82 31.67 -5.02 -10.94
C GLN A 82 30.76 -4.56 -9.79
N GLU A 83 29.55 -4.08 -10.08
CA GLU A 83 28.57 -3.70 -9.07
C GLU A 83 28.20 -4.88 -8.16
N THR A 84 27.98 -6.07 -8.74
CA THR A 84 27.68 -7.27 -7.94
C THR A 84 28.83 -7.67 -7.03
N TRP A 85 30.08 -7.63 -7.52
CA TRP A 85 31.26 -7.91 -6.69
C TRP A 85 31.40 -6.91 -5.55
N ASN A 86 31.19 -5.62 -5.83
CA ASN A 86 31.21 -4.57 -4.81
C ASN A 86 30.15 -4.80 -3.72
N LEU A 87 28.96 -5.32 -4.07
CA LEU A 87 27.94 -5.67 -3.08
C LEU A 87 28.35 -6.89 -2.24
N VAL A 88 28.94 -7.91 -2.86
CA VAL A 88 29.44 -9.10 -2.14
C VAL A 88 30.55 -8.74 -1.16
N GLU A 89 31.47 -7.86 -1.57
CA GLU A 89 32.54 -7.37 -0.71
C GLU A 89 31.98 -6.58 0.49
N LYS A 90 31.06 -5.65 0.23
CA LYS A 90 30.34 -4.94 1.30
C LYS A 90 29.62 -5.89 2.25
N LEU A 91 29.02 -6.97 1.75
CA LEU A 91 28.40 -7.98 2.62
C LEU A 91 29.44 -8.66 3.50
N ARG A 92 30.57 -9.11 2.94
CA ARG A 92 31.63 -9.78 3.71
C ARG A 92 32.18 -8.90 4.84
N GLU A 93 32.40 -7.62 4.55
CA GLU A 93 32.92 -6.66 5.52
C GLU A 93 31.88 -6.28 6.58
N ASN A 94 30.65 -5.97 6.15
CA ASN A 94 29.66 -5.36 7.03
C ASN A 94 28.79 -6.38 7.80
N ASP A 95 28.72 -7.64 7.38
CA ASP A 95 27.85 -8.64 8.01
C ASP A 95 28.15 -8.84 9.49
N ALA A 96 29.43 -8.93 9.87
CA ALA A 96 29.83 -9.02 11.29
C ALA A 96 29.46 -7.75 12.08
N LEU A 97 29.65 -6.56 11.48
CA LEU A 97 29.32 -5.27 12.08
C LEU A 97 27.81 -5.11 12.29
N LEU A 98 27.00 -5.55 11.32
CA LEU A 98 25.54 -5.53 11.39
C LEU A 98 25.01 -6.50 12.47
N ARG A 99 25.58 -7.70 12.56
CA ARG A 99 25.22 -8.65 13.63
C ARG A 99 25.58 -8.13 15.01
N ALA A 100 26.71 -7.42 15.14
CA ALA A 100 27.10 -6.80 16.41
C ALA A 100 26.11 -5.70 16.86
N GLN A 101 25.43 -5.03 15.93
CA GLN A 101 24.41 -4.01 16.20
C GLN A 101 22.98 -4.59 16.32
N ALA A 102 22.81 -5.91 16.18
CA ALA A 102 21.49 -6.53 16.25
C ALA A 102 20.94 -6.48 17.68
N THR A 103 19.74 -5.93 17.84
CA THR A 103 19.00 -5.93 19.11
C THR A 103 17.86 -6.94 19.05
N PRO A 104 17.66 -7.77 20.09
CA PRO A 104 16.55 -8.72 20.10
C PRO A 104 15.21 -7.97 20.17
N PHE A 105 14.20 -8.48 19.48
CA PHE A 105 12.87 -7.88 19.49
C PHE A 105 12.21 -8.06 20.86
N THR A 106 11.89 -6.95 21.52
CA THR A 106 11.07 -6.92 22.73
C THR A 106 9.65 -6.50 22.37
N PRO A 107 8.63 -7.34 22.63
CA PRO A 107 7.26 -6.98 22.32
C PRO A 107 6.81 -5.79 23.19
N PRO A 108 6.10 -4.80 22.62
CA PRO A 108 5.61 -3.66 23.39
C PRO A 108 4.52 -4.10 24.37
N THR A 109 4.62 -3.66 25.63
CA THR A 109 3.63 -3.96 26.68
C THR A 109 2.33 -3.18 26.49
N ASN A 110 2.39 -1.98 25.90
CA ASN A 110 1.25 -1.10 25.74
C ASN A 110 0.29 -1.61 24.65
N SER A 111 -1.00 -1.59 24.92
CA SER A 111 -2.07 -1.99 23.99
C SER A 111 -2.32 -0.97 22.86
N VAL A 112 -1.87 0.28 23.05
CA VAL A 112 -2.00 1.37 22.09
C VAL A 112 -0.99 1.18 20.97
N ARG A 113 -1.47 1.04 19.72
CA ARG A 113 -0.62 0.93 18.54
C ARG A 113 -0.57 2.26 17.79
N LEU A 114 0.61 2.85 17.72
CA LEU A 114 0.90 3.98 16.83
C LEU A 114 1.53 3.47 15.53
N THR A 115 0.93 3.82 14.40
CA THR A 115 1.40 3.44 13.06
C THR A 115 1.88 4.68 12.30
N ARG A 116 3.12 4.64 11.84
CA ARG A 116 3.70 5.59 10.89
C ARG A 116 3.70 4.98 9.50
N PHE A 117 3.24 5.74 8.51
CA PHE A 117 3.34 5.34 7.11
C PHE A 117 4.68 5.83 6.55
N ILE A 118 5.40 4.95 5.85
CA ILE A 118 6.66 5.27 5.19
C ILE A 118 6.53 4.70 3.78
N VAL A 119 6.84 5.51 2.77
CA VAL A 119 6.94 5.06 1.39
C VAL A 119 8.41 4.88 1.06
N PRO A 120 8.89 3.63 0.88
CA PRO A 120 10.27 3.38 0.47
C PRO A 120 10.58 4.07 -0.86
N GLY A 121 11.78 4.66 -0.98
CA GLY A 121 12.25 5.28 -2.23
C GLY A 121 11.75 6.71 -2.50
N ALA A 122 10.79 7.22 -1.73
CA ALA A 122 10.28 8.58 -1.88
C ALA A 122 10.22 9.29 -0.52
N PRO A 123 11.31 9.94 -0.07
CA PRO A 123 11.40 10.54 1.26
C PRO A 123 10.34 11.63 1.50
N ASN A 124 9.93 12.35 0.45
CA ASN A 124 8.97 13.45 0.52
C ASN A 124 7.57 13.08 -0.01
N HIS A 125 7.18 11.81 0.06
CA HIS A 125 5.84 11.41 -0.39
C HIS A 125 4.76 11.90 0.60
N PRO A 126 3.62 12.46 0.13
CA PRO A 126 2.57 12.99 1.02
C PRO A 126 2.03 11.94 2.01
N SER A 127 1.92 10.67 1.61
CA SER A 127 1.47 9.62 2.54
C SER A 127 2.40 9.34 3.72
N SER A 128 3.64 9.83 3.70
CA SER A 128 4.55 9.73 4.85
C SER A 128 4.13 10.63 6.03
N LEU A 129 3.33 11.66 5.75
CA LEU A 129 2.84 12.62 6.74
C LEU A 129 1.75 11.99 7.61
N ARG A 130 0.97 11.06 7.04
CA ARG A 130 -0.12 10.36 7.72
C ARG A 130 0.39 9.64 8.97
N GLN A 131 -0.29 9.87 10.08
CA GLN A 131 -0.13 9.09 11.31
C GLN A 131 -1.48 8.49 11.71
N GLN A 132 -1.47 7.28 12.25
CA GLN A 132 -2.68 6.56 12.67
C GLN A 132 -2.46 5.90 14.02
N ILE A 133 -3.42 6.10 14.93
CA ILE A 133 -3.50 5.41 16.21
C ILE A 133 -4.63 4.39 16.13
N VAL A 134 -4.34 3.17 16.58
CA VAL A 134 -5.29 2.06 16.72
C VAL A 134 -5.27 1.62 18.17
N VAL A 135 -6.42 1.70 18.84
CA VAL A 135 -6.54 1.46 20.28
C VAL A 135 -7.75 0.57 20.56
N PRO A 136 -7.60 -0.50 21.36
CA PRO A 136 -8.74 -1.24 21.86
C PRO A 136 -9.47 -0.43 22.93
N VAL A 137 -10.81 -0.35 22.86
CA VAL A 137 -11.60 0.46 23.81
C VAL A 137 -11.44 -0.05 25.24
N SER A 138 -11.26 -1.37 25.39
CA SER A 138 -11.07 -2.03 26.68
C SER A 138 -9.80 -1.62 27.44
N SER A 139 -8.79 -1.05 26.76
CA SER A 139 -7.56 -0.62 27.41
C SER A 139 -7.53 0.87 27.74
N LEU A 140 -8.59 1.61 27.41
CA LEU A 140 -8.70 3.03 27.73
C LEU A 140 -9.07 3.20 29.21
N PRO A 141 -8.62 4.28 29.88
CA PRO A 141 -8.96 4.58 31.27
C PRO A 141 -10.40 5.12 31.37
N LEU A 142 -11.38 4.22 31.19
CA LEU A 142 -12.81 4.51 31.25
C LEU A 142 -13.40 3.91 32.52
N ASN A 143 -13.96 4.77 33.39
CA ASN A 143 -14.38 4.39 34.73
C ASN A 143 -15.67 3.54 34.75
N THR A 144 -16.64 3.92 33.92
CA THR A 144 -18.01 3.38 33.96
C THR A 144 -18.36 2.65 32.65
N SER A 145 -19.22 1.63 32.72
CA SER A 145 -19.78 0.98 31.50
C SER A 145 -20.47 1.99 30.58
N GLU A 146 -21.12 3.00 31.16
CA GLU A 146 -21.71 4.11 30.41
C GLU A 146 -20.67 4.91 29.63
N ALA A 147 -19.51 5.22 30.22
CA ALA A 147 -18.42 5.90 29.53
C ALA A 147 -17.91 5.09 28.34
N ARG A 148 -17.85 3.76 28.47
CA ARG A 148 -17.50 2.85 27.37
C ARG A 148 -18.55 2.79 26.27
N HIS A 149 -19.81 3.02 26.59
CA HIS A 149 -20.86 3.18 25.59
C HIS A 149 -20.79 4.55 24.91
N ARG A 150 -20.65 5.62 25.70
CA ARG A 150 -20.53 7.02 25.23
C ARG A 150 -19.34 7.20 24.30
N ILE A 151 -18.17 6.63 24.59
CA ILE A 151 -17.02 6.74 23.70
C ILE A 151 -17.27 6.12 22.32
N LYS A 152 -18.08 5.04 22.24
CA LYS A 152 -18.47 4.42 20.96
C LYS A 152 -19.39 5.34 20.17
N LEU A 153 -20.32 6.02 20.86
CA LEU A 153 -21.19 7.04 20.25
C LEU A 153 -20.38 8.24 19.73
N LEU A 154 -19.48 8.78 20.56
CA LEU A 154 -18.60 9.91 20.19
C LEU A 154 -17.67 9.57 19.03
N ALA A 155 -17.14 8.35 19.00
CA ALA A 155 -16.27 7.88 17.92
C ALA A 155 -17.01 7.71 16.59
N GLY A 156 -18.30 7.35 16.63
CA GLY A 156 -19.13 7.12 15.45
C GLY A 156 -18.51 6.11 14.47
N SER A 157 -18.21 6.56 13.25
CA SER A 157 -17.65 5.71 12.19
C SER A 157 -16.20 5.27 12.42
N ARG A 158 -15.50 5.86 13.39
CA ARG A 158 -14.12 5.52 13.75
C ARG A 158 -14.04 4.26 14.60
N TRP A 159 -15.13 3.87 15.25
CA TRP A 159 -15.24 2.67 16.05
C TRP A 159 -15.64 1.46 15.18
N ASN A 160 -14.98 0.33 15.43
CA ASN A 160 -15.27 -0.96 14.81
C ASN A 160 -15.33 -2.06 15.88
N PRO A 161 -16.29 -3.00 15.81
CA PRO A 161 -16.39 -4.10 16.77
C PRO A 161 -15.28 -5.14 16.61
N GLY A 162 -14.74 -5.30 15.39
CA GLY A 162 -13.66 -6.25 15.08
C GLY A 162 -12.28 -5.59 15.04
N ARG A 163 -11.21 -6.39 15.12
CA ARG A 163 -9.82 -5.94 14.92
C ARG A 163 -9.62 -5.47 13.48
N THR A 164 -8.83 -4.42 13.30
CA THR A 164 -8.54 -3.77 12.01
C THR A 164 -7.83 -4.65 10.99
N ASP A 165 -7.00 -5.57 11.48
CA ASP A 165 -6.14 -6.43 10.68
C ASP A 165 -6.92 -7.67 10.16
N VAL A 166 -8.03 -7.97 10.83
CA VAL A 166 -9.00 -9.02 10.50
C VAL A 166 -10.24 -8.30 9.95
N ASP A 167 -11.24 -9.00 9.40
CA ASP A 167 -12.46 -8.34 8.92
C ASP A 167 -13.04 -7.38 9.99
N PRO A 168 -13.09 -6.05 9.73
CA PRO A 168 -13.44 -5.05 10.74
C PRO A 168 -14.90 -5.12 11.18
N CYS A 169 -15.73 -5.87 10.44
CA CYS A 169 -17.12 -6.17 10.78
C CYS A 169 -17.33 -7.56 11.39
N SER A 170 -16.25 -8.34 11.59
CA SER A 170 -16.35 -9.62 12.29
C SER A 170 -16.46 -9.36 13.78
N ILE A 171 -17.63 -9.65 14.34
CA ILE A 171 -17.87 -9.66 15.79
C ILE A 171 -16.93 -10.68 16.48
N HIS A 172 -16.49 -11.70 15.72
CA HIS A 172 -15.62 -12.80 16.15
C HIS A 172 -14.12 -12.51 16.02
N ALA A 173 -13.69 -11.24 15.93
CA ALA A 173 -12.25 -10.92 15.82
C ALA A 173 -11.41 -11.33 17.05
N ASN A 174 -12.07 -11.74 18.13
CA ASN A 174 -11.46 -12.29 19.34
C ASN A 174 -11.39 -13.84 19.33
N GLU A 175 -11.93 -14.51 18.31
CA GLU A 175 -11.88 -15.97 18.17
C GLU A 175 -10.79 -16.37 17.16
N GLY A 176 -9.58 -16.62 17.68
CA GLY A 176 -8.46 -17.07 16.89
C GLY A 176 -7.22 -17.32 17.76
N PHE A 177 -6.22 -17.96 17.15
CA PHE A 177 -4.94 -18.34 17.77
C PHE A 177 -4.16 -17.17 18.42
N ASN A 178 -4.54 -15.91 18.14
CA ASN A 178 -3.91 -14.68 18.65
C ASN A 178 -4.84 -13.85 19.54
N ALA A 179 -5.80 -14.47 20.23
CA ALA A 179 -6.44 -13.83 21.38
C ALA A 179 -5.34 -13.57 22.42
N GLY A 180 -4.89 -12.31 22.51
CA GLY A 180 -4.07 -11.86 23.63
C GLY A 180 -4.81 -12.04 24.97
N PRO A 181 -4.32 -11.49 26.10
CA PRO A 181 -5.01 -11.63 27.38
C PRO A 181 -6.50 -11.28 27.22
N GLN A 182 -7.35 -12.15 27.76
CA GLN A 182 -8.67 -12.56 27.21
C GLN A 182 -9.76 -11.46 27.09
N ASN A 183 -9.41 -10.19 27.25
CA ASN A 183 -10.32 -9.04 27.24
C ASN A 183 -9.94 -7.94 26.23
N ILE A 184 -8.74 -7.98 25.63
CA ILE A 184 -8.29 -6.94 24.69
C ILE A 184 -9.13 -7.02 23.40
N GLY A 185 -10.03 -6.06 23.22
CA GLY A 185 -10.87 -5.98 22.02
C GLY A 185 -12.31 -6.50 22.18
N LYS A 186 -12.77 -6.85 23.39
CA LYS A 186 -14.20 -7.18 23.65
C LYS A 186 -15.14 -6.04 23.23
N GLU A 187 -14.70 -4.81 23.43
CA GLU A 187 -15.48 -3.61 23.16
C GLU A 187 -15.17 -2.97 21.80
N GLY A 188 -14.34 -3.65 20.98
CA GLY A 188 -13.90 -3.17 19.68
C GLY A 188 -12.68 -2.26 19.73
N TRP A 189 -12.42 -1.64 18.58
CA TRP A 189 -11.22 -0.88 18.27
C TRP A 189 -11.59 0.50 17.74
N LEU A 190 -10.83 1.50 18.18
CA LEU A 190 -10.91 2.87 17.72
C LEU A 190 -9.75 3.17 16.77
N ILE A 191 -10.06 3.75 15.62
CA ILE A 191 -9.07 4.16 14.62
C ILE A 191 -9.15 5.66 14.42
N ILE A 192 -8.05 6.36 14.70
CA ILE A 192 -7.92 7.79 14.42
C ILE A 192 -6.69 7.99 13.55
N SER A 193 -6.89 8.62 12.39
CA SER A 193 -5.82 8.98 11.46
C SER A 193 -5.86 10.47 11.16
N CYS A 194 -4.68 11.08 11.05
CA CYS A 194 -4.52 12.47 10.63
C CYS A 194 -3.42 12.59 9.58
N ASP A 195 -3.68 13.44 8.59
CA ASP A 195 -2.79 13.77 7.48
C ASP A 195 -2.96 15.25 7.07
N LYS A 196 -3.27 16.11 8.04
CA LYS A 196 -3.63 17.51 7.79
C LYS A 196 -2.42 18.45 7.86
N PHE A 197 -1.46 18.12 8.72
CA PHE A 197 -0.31 18.97 9.00
C PHE A 197 0.90 18.55 8.15
N PRO A 198 1.78 19.52 7.81
CA PRO A 198 2.96 19.26 6.99
C PRO A 198 4.00 18.39 7.71
N GLU A 199 4.00 18.37 9.04
CA GLU A 199 4.92 17.53 9.81
C GLU A 199 4.22 16.30 10.40
N PRO A 200 4.81 15.10 10.27
CA PRO A 200 4.24 13.88 10.86
C PRO A 200 4.21 13.94 12.40
N ARG A 201 5.08 14.73 13.04
CA ARG A 201 5.06 14.95 14.49
C ARG A 201 3.82 15.71 14.93
N MET A 202 3.41 16.73 14.17
CA MET A 202 2.17 17.48 14.42
C MET A 202 0.94 16.58 14.23
N ASN A 203 0.92 15.78 13.15
CA ASN A 203 -0.16 14.82 12.92
C ASN A 203 -0.26 13.80 14.07
N ARG A 204 0.87 13.30 14.58
CA ARG A 204 0.91 12.40 15.74
C ARG A 204 0.33 13.05 16.99
N LYS A 205 0.77 14.27 17.30
CA LYS A 205 0.28 15.02 18.47
C LYS A 205 -1.23 15.22 18.37
N PHE A 206 -1.71 15.68 17.22
CA PHE A 206 -3.15 15.83 17.00
C PHE A 206 -3.92 14.54 17.25
N VAL A 207 -3.43 13.40 16.78
CA VAL A 207 -4.11 12.11 17.01
C VAL A 207 -4.11 11.74 18.52
N SER A 208 -3.02 12.02 19.25
CA SER A 208 -2.97 11.84 20.72
C SER A 208 -3.98 12.75 21.42
N ASP A 209 -3.93 14.05 21.15
CA ASP A 209 -4.82 15.04 21.76
C ASP A 209 -6.29 14.73 21.48
N THR A 210 -6.62 14.24 20.27
CA THR A 210 -7.99 13.82 19.95
C THR A 210 -8.44 12.58 20.72
N LEU A 211 -7.53 11.64 20.99
CA LEU A 211 -7.85 10.47 21.79
C LEU A 211 -8.12 10.87 23.25
N GLU A 212 -7.28 11.74 23.80
CA GLU A 212 -7.43 12.27 25.16
C GLU A 212 -8.75 13.01 25.32
N ARG A 213 -9.10 13.91 24.39
CA ARG A 213 -10.40 14.61 24.38
C ARG A 213 -11.59 13.65 24.28
N LEU A 214 -11.47 12.56 23.53
CA LEU A 214 -12.53 11.56 23.45
C LEU A 214 -12.71 10.80 24.76
N VAL A 215 -11.62 10.50 25.46
CA VAL A 215 -11.64 9.83 26.77
C VAL A 215 -12.22 10.77 27.83
N GLU A 216 -11.82 12.04 27.84
CA GLU A 216 -12.35 13.07 28.73
C GLU A 216 -13.87 13.22 28.53
N ALA A 217 -14.30 13.51 27.29
CA ALA A 217 -15.71 13.69 26.94
C ALA A 217 -16.58 12.45 27.22
N ALA A 218 -15.99 11.25 27.17
CA ALA A 218 -16.68 10.01 27.51
C ALA A 218 -16.87 9.84 29.03
N ASN A 219 -15.89 10.26 29.82
CA ASN A 219 -15.90 10.17 31.29
C ASN A 219 -16.74 11.28 31.94
N ASP A 220 -17.09 12.34 31.22
CA ASP A 220 -17.94 13.42 31.72
C ASP A 220 -19.30 12.91 32.22
N PRO A 221 -19.68 13.14 33.49
CA PRO A 221 -20.96 12.69 34.03
C PRO A 221 -22.14 13.51 33.49
N ASN A 222 -21.91 14.78 33.15
CA ASN A 222 -22.93 15.71 32.64
C ASN A 222 -23.04 15.69 31.11
N SER A 223 -22.55 14.63 30.46
CA SER A 223 -22.60 14.53 29.01
C SER A 223 -24.07 14.47 28.52
N PRO A 224 -24.42 15.18 27.43
CA PRO A 224 -25.78 15.11 26.87
C PRO A 224 -26.09 13.75 26.22
N LEU A 225 -25.08 12.90 26.01
CA LEU A 225 -25.24 11.58 25.41
C LEU A 225 -25.62 10.56 26.49
N SER A 226 -26.91 10.22 26.53
CA SER A 226 -27.45 9.20 27.44
C SER A 226 -27.12 7.78 26.96
N THR A 227 -27.22 6.83 27.90
CA THR A 227 -27.02 5.39 27.64
C THR A 227 -28.09 4.79 26.72
N ASP A 228 -29.26 5.42 26.63
CA ASP A 228 -30.42 4.91 25.88
C ASP A 228 -30.24 4.97 24.35
N ILE A 229 -29.26 5.74 23.86
CA ILE A 229 -29.02 5.94 22.43
C ILE A 229 -28.33 4.70 21.84
N PRO A 230 -28.94 3.95 20.91
CA PRO A 230 -28.29 2.79 20.33
C PRO A 230 -27.08 3.16 19.47
N ILE A 231 -26.03 2.33 19.50
CA ILE A 231 -24.83 2.51 18.67
C ILE A 231 -25.19 2.41 17.17
N ASP A 232 -24.77 3.41 16.39
CA ASP A 232 -24.92 3.37 14.93
C ASP A 232 -23.95 2.34 14.31
N THR A 233 -24.50 1.41 13.53
CA THR A 233 -23.77 0.35 12.82
C THR A 233 -23.87 0.47 11.30
N ARG A 234 -24.46 1.55 10.77
CA ARG A 234 -24.71 1.72 9.33
C ARG A 234 -23.42 1.75 8.52
N HIS A 235 -22.35 2.36 9.03
CA HIS A 235 -21.03 2.37 8.38
C HIS A 235 -20.45 0.96 8.25
N LEU A 236 -20.62 0.12 9.27
CA LEU A 236 -20.18 -1.28 9.25
C LEU A 236 -20.99 -2.09 8.23
N LYS A 237 -22.31 -1.90 8.18
CA LYS A 237 -23.18 -2.55 7.19
C LYS A 237 -22.79 -2.17 5.77
N SER A 238 -22.50 -0.89 5.53
CA SER A 238 -22.04 -0.39 4.23
C SER A 238 -20.69 -0.98 3.84
N ALA A 239 -19.71 -0.98 4.74
CA ALA A 239 -18.40 -1.60 4.51
C ALA A 239 -18.50 -3.10 4.24
N ARG A 240 -19.40 -3.81 4.95
CA ARG A 240 -19.66 -5.24 4.67
C ARG A 240 -20.30 -5.44 3.30
N ARG A 241 -21.20 -4.55 2.86
CA ARG A 241 -21.82 -4.62 1.54
C ARG A 241 -20.82 -4.36 0.41
N SER A 242 -19.91 -3.40 0.57
CA SER A 242 -18.89 -3.12 -0.47
C SER A 242 -17.91 -4.28 -0.62
N LYS A 243 -17.52 -4.94 0.47
CA LYS A 243 -16.67 -6.16 0.42
C LYS A 243 -17.35 -7.32 -0.32
N LYS A 244 -18.67 -7.50 -0.16
CA LYS A 244 -19.44 -8.52 -0.89
C LYS A 244 -19.44 -8.35 -2.42
N TYR A 245 -19.08 -7.18 -2.93
CA TYR A 245 -19.01 -6.94 -4.38
C TYR A 245 -17.69 -7.44 -5.01
N GLY A 246 -16.64 -7.67 -4.21
CA GLY A 246 -15.34 -8.18 -4.66
C GLY A 246 -15.16 -9.69 -4.49
N GLU A 247 -15.87 -10.33 -3.56
CA GLU A 247 -16.00 -11.78 -3.50
C GLU A 247 -17.21 -12.21 -4.35
N SER A 248 -17.00 -13.06 -5.35
CA SER A 248 -18.05 -13.54 -6.25
C SER A 248 -19.37 -13.86 -5.51
N LYS A 249 -20.50 -13.43 -6.10
CA LYS A 249 -21.89 -13.63 -5.63
C LYS A 249 -22.22 -15.03 -5.08
N MET A 250 -21.41 -16.04 -5.39
CA MET A 250 -21.48 -17.42 -4.89
C MET A 250 -21.34 -17.58 -3.37
N ARG A 251 -20.75 -16.62 -2.63
CA ARG A 251 -20.66 -16.68 -1.14
C ARG A 251 -21.73 -15.86 -0.43
N ALA A 252 -22.66 -15.26 -1.18
CA ALA A 252 -23.52 -14.19 -0.69
C ALA A 252 -24.88 -14.62 -0.10
N ILE A 253 -25.11 -15.92 0.12
CA ILE A 253 -26.22 -16.38 0.98
C ILE A 253 -25.64 -16.67 2.36
N LYS A 254 -25.47 -15.62 3.15
CA LYS A 254 -25.14 -15.72 4.58
C LYS A 254 -26.08 -14.77 5.33
N THR A 255 -27.25 -15.30 5.68
CA THR A 255 -28.24 -14.72 6.58
C THR A 255 -27.60 -14.37 7.94
N LEU A 256 -28.28 -13.58 8.76
CA LEU A 256 -27.88 -13.31 10.15
C LEU A 256 -27.62 -14.60 10.95
N GLU A 257 -28.19 -15.74 10.56
CA GLU A 257 -27.97 -17.07 11.17
C GLU A 257 -26.56 -17.62 10.92
N SER A 258 -25.98 -17.41 9.75
CA SER A 258 -24.60 -17.85 9.45
C SER A 258 -23.50 -17.11 10.25
N LEU A 259 -23.88 -16.03 10.96
CA LEU A 259 -23.01 -15.36 11.93
C LEU A 259 -23.07 -15.99 13.32
N LYS A 260 -24.15 -16.72 13.64
CA LYS A 260 -24.33 -17.51 14.86
C LYS A 260 -23.68 -18.89 14.78
N MET A 261 -23.13 -19.23 13.63
CA MET A 261 -22.55 -20.53 13.35
C MET A 261 -21.20 -20.69 14.07
N GLN A 262 -21.14 -21.65 14.99
CA GLN A 262 -19.94 -21.99 15.75
C GLN A 262 -18.76 -22.30 14.80
N ASN A 263 -17.57 -21.85 15.19
CA ASN A 263 -16.35 -22.08 14.42
C ASN A 263 -15.66 -23.36 14.92
N VAL A 264 -15.83 -24.46 14.18
CA VAL A 264 -15.30 -25.77 14.54
C VAL A 264 -14.07 -26.05 13.72
N GLY A 265 -12.91 -26.18 14.37
CA GLY A 265 -11.67 -26.57 13.68
C GLY A 265 -11.14 -25.54 12.68
N GLY A 266 -11.63 -24.30 12.74
CA GLY A 266 -11.31 -23.25 11.77
C GLY A 266 -12.26 -23.19 10.57
N VAL A 267 -13.23 -24.11 10.49
CA VAL A 267 -14.32 -24.08 9.51
C VAL A 267 -15.55 -23.43 10.15
N ARG A 268 -15.91 -22.25 9.64
CA ARG A 268 -17.05 -21.46 10.15
C ARG A 268 -18.37 -22.09 9.70
N GLY A 269 -19.19 -22.51 10.65
CA GLY A 269 -20.51 -23.08 10.39
C GLY A 269 -20.54 -24.56 10.09
N PHE A 270 -19.46 -25.27 10.42
CA PHE A 270 -19.53 -26.71 10.55
C PHE A 270 -20.26 -27.06 11.87
N PRO A 271 -21.38 -27.80 11.84
CA PRO A 271 -22.10 -28.16 13.06
C PRO A 271 -21.21 -28.96 14.01
N VAL A 272 -21.18 -28.59 15.30
CA VAL A 272 -20.46 -29.36 16.33
C VAL A 272 -20.98 -30.78 16.41
N GLU A 273 -22.29 -30.94 16.23
CA GLU A 273 -22.99 -32.24 16.21
C GLU A 273 -22.49 -33.20 15.12
N TRP A 274 -21.80 -32.70 14.09
CA TRP A 274 -21.25 -33.53 13.00
C TRP A 274 -19.82 -34.00 13.26
N LEU A 275 -19.22 -33.59 14.38
CA LEU A 275 -17.95 -34.12 14.83
C LEU A 275 -18.12 -35.54 15.36
N SER A 276 -17.12 -36.39 15.13
CA SER A 276 -17.07 -37.69 15.80
C SER A 276 -16.93 -37.52 17.31
N ASP A 277 -17.40 -38.50 18.09
CA ASP A 277 -17.24 -38.53 19.54
C ASP A 277 -15.76 -38.40 19.97
N GLU A 278 -14.85 -39.00 19.19
CA GLU A 278 -13.41 -38.85 19.37
C GLU A 278 -12.96 -37.38 19.21
N ALA A 279 -13.50 -36.67 18.23
CA ALA A 279 -13.20 -35.26 18.03
C ALA A 279 -13.82 -34.40 19.14
N LEU A 280 -15.05 -34.68 19.57
CA LEU A 280 -15.74 -33.98 20.66
C LEU A 280 -15.01 -34.10 22.00
N SER A 281 -14.35 -35.24 22.26
CA SER A 281 -13.56 -35.47 23.47
C SER A 281 -12.37 -34.51 23.63
N LYS A 282 -11.90 -33.89 22.54
CA LYS A 282 -10.75 -32.97 22.59
C LYS A 282 -11.13 -31.68 23.35
N PRO A 283 -10.23 -31.14 24.18
CA PRO A 283 -10.52 -30.00 25.07
C PRO A 283 -10.93 -28.74 24.32
N LYS A 284 -10.56 -28.64 23.03
CA LYS A 284 -10.94 -27.55 22.13
C LYS A 284 -12.45 -27.50 21.85
N TYR A 285 -13.12 -28.65 21.76
CA TYR A 285 -14.54 -28.75 21.38
C TYR A 285 -15.46 -28.96 22.57
N LYS A 286 -14.95 -29.55 23.67
CA LYS A 286 -15.70 -29.71 24.92
C LYS A 286 -16.22 -28.38 25.50
N LYS A 287 -15.42 -27.32 25.43
CA LYS A 287 -15.83 -25.95 25.87
C LYS A 287 -16.94 -25.33 25.03
N ALA A 288 -17.14 -25.79 23.78
CA ALA A 288 -18.17 -25.28 22.88
C ALA A 288 -19.55 -25.92 23.13
N MET A 289 -19.61 -27.05 23.84
CA MET A 289 -20.85 -27.73 24.24
C MET A 289 -21.38 -27.24 25.61
N GLU A 290 -20.51 -26.66 26.44
CA GLU A 290 -20.86 -26.17 27.79
C GLU A 290 -21.37 -24.71 27.80
N GLN A 291 -21.38 -24.02 26.65
CA GLN A 291 -21.87 -22.64 26.46
C GLN A 291 -23.23 -22.61 25.78
#